data_AF-A0A2H0QIN1-F1
#
_entry.id   AF-A0A2H0QIN1-F1
#
_cell.length_a   1.000
_cell.length_b   1.000
_cell.length_c   1.000
_cell.angle_alpha   90.00
_cell.angle_beta   90.00
_cell.angle_gamma   90.00
#
_symmetry.space_group_name_H-M   'P 1'
#
loop_
_entity.id
_entity.type
_entity.pdbx_description
1 polymer ?
#
loop_
_entity_poly.entity_id
_entity_poly.type
_entity_poly.pdbx_seq_one_letter_code
_entity_poly.pdbx_strand_id
1 'polypeptide(L)'
;MIIYFSLFFSLVQAQTTFIFHEGQCFEVDTETYGQKLAAKVLTSKCRPNKVIKKWNPDQTGIDGTCYEVDEETQGQKYLKKVNQSECTPPNHYTEWITLSDGQGICLLRDKATNGQTVTMKTDKKKCVSKQSSFVWKPNESNPLNGKCYQVDPVTNAIINTNDQNCRPKSLSYLWVPNKRRPLEGYCYEIDGVNGVAGYSKSTNKEACKARDLGFQFDPTSGECRLNAVSLDNQPMQLKANLKDCDTQEKIKIFIRESPIAGSCYEISKQDQGQSYKKLLPDAECRPPEGKWSYQVLTIKNVAKCFALPTSGYDSQYIESVDINYCQEKTSKYRWQLKTDGRGGQCFQSIAVGDKIFEQTTSIEKCKTSEIYQTWYNFGDFDGGCFEVDKKSGPQGFFNQIDSKFCKPIFTKFIFVKNYGKLGQCFEVDEETMGKKYHRKAGIGPCRENLKTGPL
;
A
#
# COMPACT_ATOMS: atom_id res chain seq x y z
N MET A 1 10.11 81.18 16.55
CA MET A 1 10.89 80.48 15.51
C MET A 1 11.02 79.03 15.95
N ILE A 2 10.14 78.16 15.48
CA ILE A 2 10.09 76.73 15.87
C ILE A 2 10.63 75.94 14.68
N ILE A 3 11.81 75.33 14.86
CA ILE A 3 12.46 74.50 13.85
C ILE A 3 11.89 73.08 13.98
N TYR A 4 11.07 72.68 13.01
CA TYR A 4 10.66 71.29 12.84
C TYR A 4 11.83 70.49 12.28
N PHE A 5 12.48 69.69 13.13
CA PHE A 5 13.44 68.67 12.70
C PHE A 5 12.65 67.43 12.26
N SER A 6 12.32 67.35 10.97
CA SER A 6 11.75 66.14 10.36
C SER A 6 12.85 65.07 10.24
N LEU A 7 12.98 64.23 11.26
CA LEU A 7 13.75 62.99 11.20
C LEU A 7 13.07 62.03 10.20
N PHE A 8 13.54 62.06 8.95
CA PHE A 8 13.26 61.00 7.98
C PHE A 8 14.00 59.73 8.40
N PHE A 9 13.36 58.90 9.22
CA PHE A 9 13.74 57.50 9.34
C PHE A 9 13.40 56.81 8.02
N SER A 10 14.38 56.67 7.14
CA SER A 10 14.26 55.80 5.98
C SER A 10 14.05 54.37 6.48
N LEU A 11 12.83 53.84 6.32
CA LEU A 11 12.54 52.42 6.53
C LEU A 11 13.47 51.61 5.61
N VAL A 12 14.53 51.04 6.17
CA VAL A 12 15.35 50.05 5.48
C VAL A 12 14.53 48.77 5.45
N GLN A 13 13.78 48.56 4.36
CA GLN A 13 13.09 47.31 4.14
C GLN A 13 14.13 46.20 3.98
N ALA A 14 14.08 45.17 4.83
CA ALA A 14 14.91 43.99 4.70
C ALA A 14 14.79 43.42 3.27
N GLN A 15 15.87 43.49 2.50
CA GLN A 15 15.91 42.97 1.14
C GLN A 15 16.17 41.46 1.19
N THR A 16 15.42 40.71 0.38
CA THR A 16 15.62 39.27 0.20
C THR A 16 16.00 39.00 -1.24
N THR A 17 16.84 38.00 -1.47
CA THR A 17 17.19 37.51 -2.81
C THR A 17 16.93 36.01 -2.93
N PHE A 18 16.90 35.49 -4.16
CA PHE A 18 16.72 34.07 -4.43
C PHE A 18 18.06 33.45 -4.87
N ILE A 19 18.49 32.39 -4.18
CA ILE A 19 19.71 31.65 -4.48
C ILE A 19 19.34 30.21 -4.79
N PHE A 20 19.90 29.68 -5.88
CA PHE A 20 19.82 28.28 -6.20
C PHE A 20 21.06 27.55 -5.68
N HIS A 21 20.84 26.49 -4.92
CA HIS A 21 21.91 25.68 -4.35
C HIS A 21 21.48 24.21 -4.32
N GLU A 22 22.33 23.32 -4.83
CA GLU A 22 22.11 21.86 -4.83
C GLU A 22 20.72 21.42 -5.34
N GLY A 23 20.25 22.00 -6.44
CA GLY A 23 18.96 21.62 -7.02
C GLY A 23 17.74 22.29 -6.34
N GLN A 24 17.95 23.15 -5.35
CA GLN A 24 16.89 23.78 -4.57
C GLN A 24 16.97 25.31 -4.65
N CYS A 25 15.81 25.95 -4.63
CA CYS A 25 15.71 27.41 -4.60
C CYS A 25 15.44 27.88 -3.17
N PHE A 26 16.23 28.84 -2.73
CA PHE A 26 16.14 29.45 -1.41
C PHE A 26 15.88 30.94 -1.53
N GLU A 27 14.99 31.45 -0.71
CA GLU A 27 14.91 32.87 -0.41
C GLU A 27 15.79 33.14 0.80
N VAL A 28 16.75 34.06 0.63
CA VAL A 28 17.68 34.43 1.67
C VAL A 28 17.65 35.93 1.94
N ASP A 29 17.90 36.32 3.18
CA ASP A 29 18.14 37.74 3.48
C ASP A 29 19.47 38.19 2.86
N THR A 30 19.48 39.38 2.24
CA THR A 30 20.68 39.88 1.55
C THR A 30 21.75 40.37 2.51
N GLU A 31 21.37 40.83 3.70
CA GLU A 31 22.29 41.39 4.70
C GLU A 31 23.27 40.34 5.23
N THR A 32 22.77 39.12 5.51
CA THR A 32 23.57 38.04 6.10
C THR A 32 23.74 36.83 5.18
N TYR A 33 23.26 36.91 3.93
CA TYR A 33 23.30 35.83 2.96
C TYR A 33 22.71 34.51 3.51
N GLY A 34 21.60 34.62 4.25
CA GLY A 34 20.86 33.49 4.77
C GLY A 34 21.27 32.96 6.14
N GLN A 35 21.94 33.79 6.96
CA GLN A 35 22.10 33.47 8.38
C GLN A 35 20.80 33.79 9.15
N LYS A 36 20.16 34.93 8.88
CA LYS A 36 18.89 35.32 9.51
C LYS A 36 17.68 34.64 8.87
N LEU A 37 17.67 34.46 7.55
CA LEU A 37 16.57 33.79 6.83
C LEU A 37 17.13 32.93 5.69
N ALA A 38 16.90 31.63 5.74
CA ALA A 38 17.13 30.75 4.59
C ALA A 38 15.94 29.81 4.42
N ALA A 39 15.03 30.18 3.52
CA ALA A 39 13.77 29.50 3.32
C ALA A 39 13.74 28.80 1.97
N LYS A 40 13.46 27.50 1.95
CA LYS A 40 13.20 26.80 0.68
C LYS A 40 11.91 27.33 0.06
N VAL A 41 11.98 27.74 -1.20
CA VAL A 41 10.85 28.23 -1.99
C VAL A 41 10.67 27.40 -3.24
N LEU A 42 9.59 27.65 -3.98
CA LEU A 42 9.36 27.01 -5.27
C LEU A 42 10.49 27.36 -6.24
N THR A 43 11.01 26.36 -6.96
CA THR A 43 12.12 26.52 -7.92
C THR A 43 11.84 27.60 -8.97
N SER A 44 10.56 27.82 -9.32
CA SER A 44 10.14 28.88 -10.24
C SER A 44 10.50 30.30 -9.77
N LYS A 45 10.75 30.53 -8.48
CA LYS A 45 11.21 31.83 -7.95
C LYS A 45 12.67 32.12 -8.25
N CYS A 46 13.49 31.08 -8.48
CA CYS A 46 14.87 31.21 -8.95
C CYS A 46 14.97 31.17 -10.49
N ARG A 47 13.84 31.14 -11.22
CA ARG A 47 13.86 31.00 -12.68
C ARG A 47 14.36 32.30 -13.33
N PRO A 48 15.46 32.29 -14.09
CA PRO A 48 15.95 33.47 -14.77
C PRO A 48 15.10 33.79 -16.02
N ASN A 49 15.31 34.98 -16.58
CA ASN A 49 14.59 35.46 -17.76
C ASN A 49 14.86 34.60 -19.00
N LYS A 50 16.08 34.05 -19.13
CA LYS A 50 16.51 33.22 -20.24
C LYS A 50 16.82 31.81 -19.76
N VAL A 51 16.09 30.85 -20.31
CA VAL A 51 16.27 29.43 -20.01
C VAL A 51 16.24 28.62 -21.30
N ILE A 52 16.99 27.52 -21.32
CA ILE A 52 17.02 26.55 -22.42
C ILE A 52 16.66 25.16 -21.90
N LYS A 53 16.21 24.29 -22.81
CA LYS A 53 15.94 22.87 -22.51
C LYS A 53 17.18 22.07 -22.86
N LYS A 54 17.73 21.33 -21.89
CA LYS A 54 18.97 20.57 -22.03
C LYS A 54 18.73 19.12 -21.63
N TRP A 55 19.02 18.21 -22.55
CA TRP A 55 19.08 16.79 -22.26
C TRP A 55 20.41 16.48 -21.56
N ASN A 56 20.34 15.86 -20.39
CA ASN A 56 21.52 15.35 -19.71
C ASN A 56 21.48 13.82 -19.77
N PRO A 57 22.23 13.19 -20.70
CA PRO A 57 22.26 11.73 -20.81
C PRO A 57 22.88 11.11 -19.56
N ASP A 58 22.47 9.88 -19.25
CA ASP A 58 23.14 9.07 -18.25
C ASP A 58 24.43 8.42 -18.82
N GLN A 59 25.06 7.53 -18.05
CA GLN A 59 26.29 6.86 -18.48
C GLN A 59 26.12 5.98 -19.73
N THR A 60 24.89 5.58 -20.07
CA THR A 60 24.61 4.77 -21.26
C THR A 60 24.48 5.62 -22.51
N GLY A 61 24.23 6.93 -22.37
CA GLY A 61 23.92 7.82 -23.49
C GLY A 61 22.51 7.65 -24.06
N ILE A 62 21.73 6.66 -23.58
CA ILE A 62 20.43 6.28 -24.12
C ILE A 62 19.29 6.77 -23.22
N ASP A 63 19.49 6.72 -21.92
CA ASP A 63 18.58 7.30 -20.92
C ASP A 63 19.13 8.65 -20.45
N GLY A 64 18.33 9.40 -19.70
CA GLY A 64 18.73 10.71 -19.25
C GLY A 64 17.60 11.48 -18.58
N THR A 65 17.91 12.71 -18.20
CA THR A 65 16.91 13.63 -17.65
C THR A 65 16.90 14.93 -18.44
N CYS A 66 15.69 15.38 -18.79
CA CYS A 66 15.49 16.68 -19.40
C CYS A 66 15.39 17.77 -18.33
N TYR A 67 16.17 18.84 -18.50
CA TYR A 67 16.18 19.98 -17.60
C TYR A 67 15.86 21.27 -18.33
N GLU A 68 15.11 22.16 -17.68
CA GLU A 68 15.13 23.58 -17.97
C GLU A 68 16.28 24.18 -17.16
N VAL A 69 17.25 24.76 -17.87
CA VAL A 69 18.49 25.29 -17.29
C VAL A 69 18.64 26.75 -17.66
N ASP A 70 19.30 27.54 -16.83
CA ASP A 70 19.65 28.90 -17.20
C ASP A 70 20.64 28.91 -18.38
N GLU A 71 20.40 29.80 -19.34
CA GLU A 71 21.21 29.84 -20.57
C GLU A 71 22.66 30.27 -20.30
N GLU A 72 22.86 31.22 -19.38
CA GLU A 72 24.14 31.86 -19.09
C GLU A 72 25.13 30.90 -18.40
N THR A 73 24.69 30.19 -17.37
CA THR A 73 25.53 29.31 -16.53
C THR A 73 25.25 27.82 -16.72
N GLN A 74 24.37 27.48 -17.66
CA GLN A 74 24.11 26.10 -18.08
C GLN A 74 23.63 25.18 -16.94
N GLY A 75 22.92 25.72 -15.96
CA GLY A 75 22.33 24.96 -14.85
C GLY A 75 22.92 25.24 -13.47
N GLN A 76 23.95 26.07 -13.36
CA GLN A 76 24.54 26.39 -12.05
C GLN A 76 23.63 27.31 -11.23
N LYS A 77 23.02 28.32 -11.85
CA LYS A 77 22.12 29.28 -11.18
C LYS A 77 20.66 28.83 -11.20
N TYR A 78 20.26 27.94 -12.10
CA TYR A 78 18.91 27.38 -12.11
C TYR A 78 18.86 26.06 -12.87
N LEU A 79 18.34 25.03 -12.22
CA LEU A 79 18.12 23.72 -12.80
C LEU A 79 16.74 23.20 -12.37
N LYS A 80 15.85 22.95 -13.33
CA LYS A 80 14.53 22.36 -13.06
C LYS A 80 14.30 21.16 -13.97
N LYS A 81 14.04 19.99 -13.37
CA LYS A 81 13.61 18.80 -14.12
C LYS A 81 12.27 19.07 -14.82
N VAL A 82 12.17 18.74 -16.09
CA VAL A 82 10.95 18.88 -16.91
C VAL A 82 10.64 17.58 -17.66
N ASN A 83 9.51 17.54 -18.37
CA ASN A 83 9.13 16.35 -19.12
C ASN A 83 10.11 16.10 -20.27
N GLN A 84 10.43 14.83 -20.51
CA GLN A 84 11.36 14.41 -21.56
C GLN A 84 10.98 14.94 -22.96
N SER A 85 9.68 15.06 -23.23
CA SER A 85 9.16 15.62 -24.48
C SER A 85 9.59 17.07 -24.73
N GLU A 86 9.89 17.85 -23.69
CA GLU A 86 10.37 19.24 -23.83
C GLU A 86 11.82 19.33 -24.32
N CYS A 87 12.60 18.24 -24.22
CA CYS A 87 13.94 18.13 -24.82
C CYS A 87 13.90 17.44 -26.18
N THR A 88 12.72 17.20 -26.77
CA THR A 88 12.65 16.60 -28.12
C THR A 88 13.08 17.63 -29.15
N PRO A 89 14.17 17.39 -29.92
CA PRO A 89 14.64 18.33 -30.91
C PRO A 89 13.64 18.42 -32.07
N PRO A 90 13.49 19.59 -32.70
CA PRO A 90 12.52 19.78 -33.79
C PRO A 90 12.81 18.86 -34.99
N ASN A 91 14.10 18.66 -35.31
CA ASN A 91 14.55 17.76 -36.35
C ASN A 91 15.10 16.47 -35.73
N HIS A 92 14.28 15.43 -35.69
CA HIS A 92 14.65 14.11 -35.16
C HIS A 92 14.21 12.97 -36.08
N TYR A 93 14.76 11.79 -35.85
CA TYR A 93 14.29 10.54 -36.44
C TYR A 93 14.25 9.45 -35.36
N THR A 94 13.56 8.35 -35.64
CA THR A 94 13.47 7.20 -34.75
C THR A 94 14.20 6.00 -35.32
N GLU A 95 14.88 5.25 -34.46
CA GLU A 95 15.66 4.07 -34.82
C GLU A 95 15.35 2.93 -33.85
N TRP A 96 15.08 1.74 -34.39
CA TRP A 96 14.89 0.53 -33.58
C TRP A 96 16.23 -0.18 -33.36
N ILE A 97 16.56 -0.46 -32.10
CA ILE A 97 17.73 -1.26 -31.74
C ILE A 97 17.25 -2.56 -31.11
N THR A 98 17.53 -3.68 -31.79
CA THR A 98 17.24 -5.03 -31.29
C THR A 98 18.27 -5.42 -30.22
N LEU A 99 17.81 -5.82 -29.05
CA LEU A 99 18.64 -6.26 -27.93
C LEU A 99 18.69 -7.78 -27.83
N SER A 100 17.55 -8.45 -28.05
CA SER A 100 17.42 -9.90 -28.06
C SER A 100 16.15 -10.32 -28.82
N ASP A 101 15.87 -11.62 -28.91
CA ASP A 101 14.65 -12.12 -29.54
C ASP A 101 13.38 -11.53 -28.92
N GLY A 102 12.66 -10.74 -29.72
CA GLY A 102 11.44 -10.06 -29.28
C GLY A 102 11.65 -8.89 -28.32
N GLN A 103 12.91 -8.47 -28.09
CA GLN A 103 13.24 -7.31 -27.27
C GLN A 103 14.06 -6.29 -28.06
N GLY A 104 13.65 -5.04 -27.94
CA GLY A 104 14.39 -3.91 -28.47
C GLY A 104 13.86 -2.62 -27.90
N ILE A 105 14.59 -1.56 -28.21
CA ILE A 105 14.30 -0.19 -27.78
C ILE A 105 14.14 0.70 -29.00
N CYS A 106 13.20 1.62 -28.94
CA CYS A 106 13.04 2.66 -29.93
C CYS A 106 13.73 3.92 -29.44
N LEU A 107 14.72 4.38 -30.20
CA LEU A 107 15.49 5.58 -29.88
C LEU A 107 14.99 6.73 -30.74
N LEU A 108 14.87 7.91 -30.12
CA LEU A 108 14.73 9.18 -30.80
C LEU A 108 16.10 9.85 -30.82
N ARG A 109 16.57 10.20 -32.02
CA ARG A 109 17.88 10.83 -32.25
C ARG A 109 17.71 12.17 -32.94
N ASP A 110 18.47 13.17 -32.50
CA ASP A 110 18.53 14.43 -33.22
C ASP A 110 19.23 14.25 -34.57
N LYS A 111 18.63 14.79 -35.63
CA LYS A 111 19.13 14.62 -37.00
C LYS A 111 20.40 15.43 -37.25
N ALA A 112 20.57 16.56 -36.55
CA ALA A 112 21.70 17.48 -36.76
C ALA A 112 23.05 16.87 -36.34
N THR A 113 23.07 16.10 -35.26
CA THR A 113 24.28 15.46 -34.72
C THR A 113 24.22 13.93 -34.75
N ASN A 114 23.24 13.37 -35.46
CA ASN A 114 23.02 11.93 -35.56
C ASN A 114 22.89 11.24 -34.19
N GLY A 115 22.26 11.93 -33.23
CA GLY A 115 22.06 11.46 -31.86
C GLY A 115 23.22 11.69 -30.88
N GLN A 116 24.31 12.38 -31.27
CA GLN A 116 25.40 12.69 -30.34
C GLN A 116 24.96 13.63 -29.21
N THR A 117 24.06 14.58 -29.49
CA THR A 117 23.58 15.54 -28.49
C THR A 117 22.34 15.00 -27.77
N VAL A 118 21.42 14.40 -28.51
CA VAL A 118 20.17 13.87 -27.97
C VAL A 118 19.91 12.49 -28.55
N THR A 119 20.15 11.48 -27.72
CA THR A 119 19.59 10.14 -27.89
C THR A 119 18.72 9.85 -26.67
N MET A 120 17.46 9.49 -26.91
CA MET A 120 16.53 9.19 -25.82
C MET A 120 15.57 8.06 -26.19
N LYS A 121 15.21 7.21 -25.23
CA LYS A 121 14.15 6.21 -25.45
C LYS A 121 12.81 6.88 -25.73
N THR A 122 12.06 6.35 -26.68
CA THR A 122 10.71 6.83 -27.04
C THR A 122 9.73 5.66 -27.14
N ASP A 123 8.45 5.95 -27.35
CA ASP A 123 7.43 4.91 -27.50
C ASP A 123 7.78 4.00 -28.68
N LYS A 124 7.80 2.68 -28.43
CA LYS A 124 8.13 1.66 -29.42
C LYS A 124 7.28 1.77 -30.70
N LYS A 125 6.02 2.22 -30.57
CA LYS A 125 5.11 2.43 -31.71
C LYS A 125 5.63 3.45 -32.71
N LYS A 126 6.49 4.39 -32.31
CA LYS A 126 7.08 5.38 -33.23
C LYS A 126 8.12 4.76 -34.17
N CYS A 127 8.71 3.63 -33.80
CA CYS A 127 9.63 2.88 -34.64
C CYS A 127 8.94 1.87 -35.56
N VAL A 128 7.60 1.80 -35.56
CA VAL A 128 6.86 0.87 -36.38
C VAL A 128 6.06 1.59 -37.45
N SER A 129 6.31 1.21 -38.69
CA SER A 129 5.61 1.64 -39.88
C SER A 129 4.20 1.05 -39.95
N LYS A 130 3.35 1.64 -40.78
CA LYS A 130 1.99 1.12 -41.03
C LYS A 130 1.99 -0.23 -41.77
N GLN A 131 3.13 -0.67 -42.30
CA GLN A 131 3.27 -1.93 -43.04
C GLN A 131 3.56 -3.14 -42.13
N SER A 132 3.57 -2.94 -40.81
CA SER A 132 3.81 -4.03 -39.87
C SER A 132 2.73 -5.11 -39.93
N SER A 133 3.12 -6.37 -39.74
CA SER A 133 2.22 -7.50 -39.57
C SER A 133 2.28 -8.03 -38.13
N PHE A 134 1.31 -8.88 -37.77
CA PHE A 134 1.30 -9.55 -36.48
C PHE A 134 1.67 -11.02 -36.65
N VAL A 135 2.62 -11.49 -35.86
CA VAL A 135 3.16 -12.85 -35.92
C VAL A 135 3.11 -13.46 -34.52
N TRP A 136 2.43 -14.60 -34.40
CA TRP A 136 2.49 -15.42 -33.20
C TRP A 136 3.79 -16.22 -33.19
N LYS A 137 4.50 -16.22 -32.06
CA LYS A 137 5.62 -17.14 -31.84
C LYS A 137 5.30 -18.04 -30.65
N PRO A 138 5.11 -19.35 -30.86
CA PRO A 138 4.93 -20.30 -29.76
C PRO A 138 6.20 -20.37 -28.91
N ASN A 139 6.03 -20.66 -27.63
CA ASN A 139 7.14 -20.91 -26.71
C ASN A 139 7.72 -22.31 -26.98
N GLU A 140 9.03 -22.39 -27.19
CA GLU A 140 9.74 -23.64 -27.50
C GLU A 140 9.51 -24.73 -26.44
N SER A 141 9.41 -24.37 -25.16
CA SER A 141 9.19 -25.32 -24.07
C SER A 141 7.72 -25.72 -23.90
N ASN A 142 6.79 -24.90 -24.38
CA ASN A 142 5.35 -25.18 -24.30
C ASN A 142 4.60 -24.50 -25.45
N PRO A 143 4.36 -25.20 -26.57
CA PRO A 143 3.70 -24.65 -27.75
C PRO A 143 2.26 -24.15 -27.52
N LEU A 144 1.63 -24.52 -26.40
CA LEU A 144 0.30 -24.03 -26.00
C LEU A 144 0.33 -22.60 -25.46
N ASN A 145 1.52 -22.06 -25.21
CA ASN A 145 1.74 -20.68 -24.85
C ASN A 145 2.63 -20.03 -25.92
N GLY A 146 2.40 -18.75 -26.19
CA GLY A 146 3.22 -17.98 -27.11
C GLY A 146 3.10 -16.50 -26.83
N LYS A 147 3.69 -15.69 -27.70
CA LYS A 147 3.60 -14.23 -27.64
C LYS A 147 3.28 -13.70 -29.03
N CYS A 148 2.41 -12.70 -29.07
CA CYS A 148 2.13 -11.98 -30.30
C CYS A 148 3.12 -10.84 -30.50
N TYR A 149 3.75 -10.80 -31.67
CA TYR A 149 4.70 -9.75 -32.04
C TYR A 149 4.17 -8.95 -33.22
N GLN A 150 4.25 -7.62 -33.13
CA GLN A 150 4.17 -6.74 -34.27
C GLN A 150 5.55 -6.67 -34.92
N VAL A 151 5.65 -7.09 -36.18
CA VAL A 151 6.89 -7.15 -36.95
C VAL A 151 6.82 -6.13 -38.07
N ASP A 152 7.72 -5.16 -38.08
CA ASP A 152 7.84 -4.16 -39.14
C ASP A 152 8.91 -4.59 -40.16
N PRO A 153 8.55 -4.85 -41.43
CA PRO A 153 9.51 -5.26 -42.43
C PRO A 153 10.51 -4.16 -42.82
N VAL A 154 10.21 -2.88 -42.55
CA VAL A 154 11.07 -1.75 -42.93
C VAL A 154 12.18 -1.52 -41.91
N THR A 155 11.82 -1.52 -40.63
CA THR A 155 12.75 -1.21 -39.52
C THR A 155 13.30 -2.47 -38.86
N ASN A 156 12.80 -3.65 -39.24
CA ASN A 156 12.99 -4.92 -38.53
C ASN A 156 12.59 -4.85 -37.04
N ALA A 157 11.71 -3.92 -36.68
CA ALA A 157 11.23 -3.78 -35.31
C ALA A 157 10.32 -4.96 -34.94
N ILE A 158 10.61 -5.58 -33.80
CA ILE A 158 9.81 -6.69 -33.25
C ILE A 158 9.29 -6.26 -31.88
N ILE A 159 8.01 -5.93 -31.80
CA ILE A 159 7.37 -5.43 -30.58
C ILE A 159 6.36 -6.44 -30.08
N ASN A 160 6.51 -6.90 -28.83
CA ASN A 160 5.46 -7.67 -28.17
C ASN A 160 4.18 -6.83 -28.04
N THR A 161 3.05 -7.37 -28.50
CA THR A 161 1.76 -6.67 -28.56
C THR A 161 0.65 -7.50 -27.90
N ASN A 162 -0.59 -7.02 -27.93
CA ASN A 162 -1.73 -7.77 -27.43
C ASN A 162 -1.97 -9.01 -28.30
N ASP A 163 -2.12 -10.18 -27.66
CA ASP A 163 -2.39 -11.46 -28.33
C ASP A 163 -3.60 -11.43 -29.27
N GLN A 164 -4.59 -10.58 -29.00
CA GLN A 164 -5.76 -10.40 -29.87
C GLN A 164 -5.38 -9.95 -31.29
N ASN A 165 -4.25 -9.27 -31.47
CA ASN A 165 -3.77 -8.86 -32.79
C ASN A 165 -3.26 -10.05 -33.63
N CYS A 166 -2.88 -11.15 -32.98
CA CYS A 166 -2.49 -12.40 -33.64
C CYS A 166 -3.63 -13.43 -33.67
N ARG A 167 -4.82 -13.10 -33.12
CA ARG A 167 -5.93 -14.04 -33.06
C ARG A 167 -6.53 -14.24 -34.45
N PRO A 168 -6.51 -15.46 -35.02
CA PRO A 168 -7.06 -15.73 -36.34
C PRO A 168 -8.59 -15.68 -36.33
N LYS A 169 -9.19 -15.49 -37.51
CA LYS A 169 -10.66 -15.49 -37.65
C LYS A 169 -11.26 -16.88 -37.49
N SER A 170 -10.53 -17.92 -37.88
CA SER A 170 -10.92 -19.33 -37.74
C SER A 170 -10.22 -19.91 -36.52
N LEU A 171 -11.01 -20.36 -35.54
CA LEU A 171 -10.52 -20.89 -34.28
C LEU A 171 -11.02 -22.31 -34.07
N SER A 172 -10.16 -23.14 -33.50
CA SER A 172 -10.50 -24.44 -32.92
C SER A 172 -10.26 -24.41 -31.41
N TYR A 173 -10.91 -25.31 -30.67
CA TYR A 173 -10.75 -25.39 -29.21
C TYR A 173 -10.09 -26.70 -28.82
N LEU A 174 -9.10 -26.61 -27.93
CA LEU A 174 -8.28 -27.74 -27.48
C LEU A 174 -8.37 -27.87 -25.96
N TRP A 175 -8.92 -28.98 -25.47
CA TRP A 175 -8.88 -29.31 -24.04
C TRP A 175 -7.60 -30.07 -23.71
N VAL A 176 -6.83 -29.54 -22.77
CA VAL A 176 -5.60 -30.17 -22.29
C VAL A 176 -5.79 -30.57 -20.83
N PRO A 177 -5.97 -31.86 -20.52
CA PRO A 177 -6.18 -32.33 -19.15
C PRO A 177 -4.90 -32.16 -18.32
N ASN A 178 -5.07 -31.85 -17.04
CA ASN A 178 -3.98 -31.76 -16.08
C ASN A 178 -3.52 -33.18 -15.70
N LYS A 179 -2.23 -33.46 -15.89
CA LYS A 179 -1.62 -34.78 -15.60
C LYS A 179 -1.90 -35.30 -14.19
N ARG A 180 -2.00 -34.41 -13.19
CA ARG A 180 -2.22 -34.79 -11.78
C ARG A 180 -3.71 -34.86 -11.41
N ARG A 181 -4.56 -34.17 -12.15
CA ARG A 181 -6.00 -34.05 -11.89
C ARG A 181 -6.74 -34.02 -13.21
N PRO A 182 -7.01 -35.18 -13.82
CA PRO A 182 -7.51 -35.23 -15.20
C PRO A 182 -8.86 -34.52 -15.46
N LEU A 183 -9.67 -34.35 -14.41
CA LEU A 183 -10.91 -33.56 -14.44
C LEU A 183 -10.68 -32.05 -14.45
N GLU A 184 -9.48 -31.64 -14.03
CA GLU A 184 -8.99 -30.28 -14.18
C GLU A 184 -8.18 -30.23 -15.49
N GLY A 185 -8.29 -29.12 -16.20
CA GLY A 185 -7.58 -28.92 -17.44
C GLY A 185 -7.74 -27.49 -17.88
N TYR A 186 -7.08 -27.16 -18.98
CA TYR A 186 -7.13 -25.85 -19.58
C TYR A 186 -7.71 -25.98 -20.97
N CYS A 187 -8.63 -25.09 -21.29
CA CYS A 187 -9.12 -24.94 -22.66
C CYS A 187 -8.25 -23.91 -23.37
N TYR A 188 -7.83 -24.21 -24.60
CA TYR A 188 -7.09 -23.30 -25.45
C TYR A 188 -7.87 -23.01 -26.73
N GLU A 189 -7.92 -21.75 -27.13
CA GLU A 189 -8.23 -21.39 -28.52
C GLU A 189 -6.94 -21.51 -29.34
N ILE A 190 -7.03 -22.21 -30.48
CA ILE A 190 -5.91 -22.42 -31.40
C ILE A 190 -6.30 -22.00 -32.82
N ASP A 191 -5.31 -21.70 -33.67
CA ASP A 191 -5.55 -21.40 -35.09
C ASP A 191 -6.24 -22.61 -35.75
N GLY A 192 -7.40 -22.39 -36.38
CA GLY A 192 -8.18 -23.46 -37.02
C GLY A 192 -7.48 -24.09 -38.23
N VAL A 193 -6.49 -23.40 -38.83
CA VAL A 193 -5.72 -23.88 -39.98
C VAL A 193 -4.34 -24.37 -39.55
N ASN A 194 -3.62 -23.56 -38.76
CA ASN A 194 -2.22 -23.84 -38.41
C ASN A 194 -2.03 -24.46 -37.01
N GLY A 195 -3.12 -24.74 -36.30
CA GLY A 195 -3.10 -25.26 -34.94
C GLY A 195 -2.33 -24.37 -33.97
N VAL A 196 -1.60 -24.99 -33.03
CA VAL A 196 -0.84 -24.28 -31.98
C VAL A 196 0.31 -23.44 -32.52
N ALA A 197 0.82 -23.74 -33.72
CA ALA A 197 1.93 -23.01 -34.33
C ALA A 197 1.49 -21.62 -34.83
N GLY A 198 0.24 -21.49 -35.31
CA GLY A 198 -0.31 -20.22 -35.77
C GLY A 198 -0.87 -19.34 -34.65
N TYR A 199 -1.48 -19.93 -33.63
CA TYR A 199 -2.00 -19.22 -32.45
C TYR A 199 -2.37 -20.23 -31.36
N SER A 200 -2.12 -19.90 -30.09
CA SER A 200 -2.57 -20.69 -28.94
C SER A 200 -2.76 -19.83 -27.70
N LYS A 201 -3.97 -19.78 -27.14
CA LYS A 201 -4.22 -19.01 -25.92
C LYS A 201 -5.25 -19.67 -25.02
N SER A 202 -4.98 -19.69 -23.72
CA SER A 202 -5.92 -20.23 -22.74
C SER A 202 -7.21 -19.40 -22.73
N THR A 203 -8.36 -20.07 -22.70
CA THR A 203 -9.69 -19.47 -22.67
C THR A 203 -10.54 -20.12 -21.56
N ASN A 204 -11.78 -19.65 -21.40
CA ASN A 204 -12.72 -20.23 -20.45
C ASN A 204 -12.95 -21.72 -20.78
N LYS A 205 -12.95 -22.58 -19.74
CA LYS A 205 -13.24 -24.01 -19.84
C LYS A 205 -14.54 -24.31 -20.59
N GLU A 206 -15.53 -23.42 -20.48
CA GLU A 206 -16.81 -23.52 -21.17
C GLU A 206 -16.70 -23.43 -22.69
N ALA A 207 -15.68 -22.75 -23.22
CA ALA A 207 -15.45 -22.72 -24.67
C ALA A 207 -15.02 -24.09 -25.24
N CYS A 208 -14.52 -24.98 -24.38
CA CYS A 208 -14.29 -26.39 -24.69
C CYS A 208 -15.47 -27.30 -24.29
N LYS A 209 -16.51 -26.77 -23.63
CA LYS A 209 -17.71 -27.54 -23.26
C LYS A 209 -18.77 -27.38 -24.33
N ALA A 210 -19.11 -28.49 -24.97
CA ALA A 210 -20.45 -29.08 -24.86
C ALA A 210 -20.66 -30.02 -26.05
N ARG A 211 -20.43 -31.32 -25.81
CA ARG A 211 -21.38 -32.34 -26.26
C ARG A 211 -21.37 -33.61 -25.41
N ASP A 212 -20.24 -34.06 -24.85
CA ASP A 212 -20.20 -35.44 -24.28
C ASP A 212 -19.42 -35.62 -22.95
N LEU A 213 -19.68 -34.81 -21.91
CA LEU A 213 -19.16 -35.11 -20.56
C LEU A 213 -20.26 -35.74 -19.69
N GLY A 214 -20.37 -37.06 -19.70
CA GLY A 214 -21.28 -37.83 -18.86
C GLY A 214 -20.60 -38.34 -17.60
N PHE A 215 -21.22 -38.12 -16.44
CA PHE A 215 -20.79 -38.71 -15.16
C PHE A 215 -21.56 -40.00 -14.91
N GLN A 216 -20.86 -41.06 -14.52
CA GLN A 216 -21.43 -42.38 -14.25
C GLN A 216 -20.94 -42.88 -12.89
N PHE A 217 -21.86 -43.16 -11.97
CA PHE A 217 -21.55 -43.82 -10.71
C PHE A 217 -21.45 -45.32 -10.92
N ASP A 218 -20.33 -45.93 -10.51
CA ASP A 218 -20.17 -47.38 -10.45
C ASP A 218 -20.49 -47.88 -9.03
N PRO A 219 -21.65 -48.52 -8.83
CA PRO A 219 -22.09 -48.98 -7.51
C PRO A 219 -21.23 -50.13 -6.96
N THR A 220 -20.46 -50.82 -7.79
CA THR A 220 -19.63 -51.96 -7.38
C THR A 220 -18.33 -51.51 -6.74
N SER A 221 -17.72 -50.45 -7.30
CA SER A 221 -16.48 -49.87 -6.80
C SER A 221 -16.68 -48.68 -5.87
N GLY A 222 -17.89 -48.11 -5.85
CA GLY A 222 -18.18 -46.86 -5.13
C GLY A 222 -17.49 -45.64 -5.74
N GLU A 223 -17.05 -45.72 -7.01
CA GLU A 223 -16.37 -44.63 -7.71
C GLU A 223 -17.31 -43.91 -8.69
N CYS A 224 -17.30 -42.58 -8.68
CA CYS A 224 -17.89 -41.76 -9.74
C CYS A 224 -16.85 -41.65 -10.88
N ARG A 225 -17.24 -41.76 -12.16
CA ARG A 225 -16.35 -41.63 -13.33
C ARG A 225 -16.87 -40.62 -14.33
N LEU A 226 -15.96 -39.86 -14.96
CA LEU A 226 -16.20 -38.93 -16.06
C LEU A 226 -15.78 -39.56 -17.37
N ASN A 227 -16.66 -39.58 -18.36
CA ASN A 227 -16.33 -39.92 -19.74
C ASN A 227 -15.86 -38.66 -20.48
N ALA A 228 -14.66 -38.69 -21.08
CA ALA A 228 -14.03 -37.58 -21.81
C ALA A 228 -13.36 -38.05 -23.12
N VAL A 229 -12.84 -37.14 -23.95
CA VAL A 229 -12.12 -37.44 -25.21
C VAL A 229 -10.73 -36.76 -25.20
N SER A 230 -9.68 -37.45 -25.67
CA SER A 230 -8.28 -37.00 -25.69
C SER A 230 -7.91 -36.14 -26.92
N LEU A 231 -6.65 -35.65 -26.95
CA LEU A 231 -6.10 -34.77 -28.02
C LEU A 231 -6.12 -35.40 -29.43
N ASP A 232 -6.17 -36.72 -29.51
CA ASP A 232 -6.22 -37.55 -30.72
C ASP A 232 -7.61 -38.15 -30.97
N ASN A 233 -8.67 -37.59 -30.35
CA ASN A 233 -10.06 -38.04 -30.47
C ASN A 233 -10.36 -39.45 -29.89
N GLN A 234 -9.56 -39.96 -28.95
CA GLN A 234 -9.84 -41.24 -28.28
C GLN A 234 -10.71 -41.05 -27.02
N PRO A 235 -11.70 -41.93 -26.77
CA PRO A 235 -12.48 -41.90 -25.53
C PRO A 235 -11.62 -42.27 -24.32
N MET A 236 -11.77 -41.53 -23.23
CA MET A 236 -11.02 -41.69 -22.00
C MET A 236 -11.96 -41.64 -20.79
N GLN A 237 -11.86 -42.62 -19.89
CA GLN A 237 -12.57 -42.63 -18.62
C GLN A 237 -11.66 -42.13 -17.49
N LEU A 238 -12.14 -41.15 -16.74
CA LEU A 238 -11.41 -40.53 -15.64
C LEU A 238 -12.18 -40.71 -14.33
N LYS A 239 -11.48 -40.93 -13.21
CA LYS A 239 -12.12 -40.96 -11.88
C LYS A 239 -12.66 -39.56 -11.53
N ALA A 240 -13.94 -39.46 -11.17
CA ALA A 240 -14.67 -38.25 -10.79
C ALA A 240 -14.91 -38.16 -9.26
N ASN A 241 -15.34 -37.01 -8.77
CA ASN A 241 -15.58 -36.79 -7.35
C ASN A 241 -16.98 -37.29 -6.97
N LEU A 242 -17.12 -37.96 -5.82
CA LEU A 242 -18.36 -38.62 -5.39
C LEU A 242 -19.54 -37.62 -5.26
N LYS A 243 -19.24 -36.35 -4.96
CA LYS A 243 -20.24 -35.28 -4.83
C LYS A 243 -21.03 -35.01 -6.10
N ASP A 244 -20.44 -35.31 -7.27
CA ASP A 244 -21.10 -35.15 -8.56
C ASP A 244 -22.10 -36.30 -8.84
N CYS A 245 -22.22 -37.25 -7.90
CA CYS A 245 -23.03 -38.46 -7.97
C CYS A 245 -24.00 -38.67 -6.76
N ASP A 246 -24.10 -37.76 -5.77
CA ASP A 246 -24.71 -38.03 -4.43
C ASP A 246 -26.11 -37.41 -4.18
N THR A 247 -27.08 -38.17 -3.66
CA THR A 247 -28.49 -37.78 -3.39
C THR A 247 -29.00 -37.98 -1.94
N GLN A 248 -28.17 -38.34 -0.96
CA GLN A 248 -28.64 -38.64 0.42
C GLN A 248 -28.76 -37.43 1.37
N GLU A 249 -29.78 -37.42 2.26
CA GLU A 249 -30.02 -36.37 3.29
C GLU A 249 -29.09 -36.53 4.51
N LYS A 250 -28.35 -35.46 4.85
CA LYS A 250 -27.31 -35.43 5.90
C LYS A 250 -27.68 -34.45 7.02
N ILE A 251 -27.35 -34.76 8.27
CA ILE A 251 -27.52 -33.89 9.45
C ILE A 251 -26.20 -33.64 10.17
N LYS A 252 -26.12 -32.55 10.94
CA LYS A 252 -24.96 -32.19 11.75
C LYS A 252 -25.22 -32.45 13.24
N ILE A 253 -24.28 -33.08 13.92
CA ILE A 253 -24.35 -33.38 15.36
C ILE A 253 -23.01 -33.07 16.05
N PHE A 254 -23.05 -32.54 17.27
CA PHE A 254 -21.87 -32.38 18.11
C PHE A 254 -21.80 -33.49 19.15
N ILE A 255 -20.71 -34.24 19.19
CA ILE A 255 -20.50 -35.32 20.15
C ILE A 255 -19.47 -34.87 21.19
N ARG A 256 -19.88 -34.79 22.46
CA ARG A 256 -19.00 -34.40 23.56
C ARG A 256 -18.09 -35.56 23.97
N GLU A 257 -16.78 -35.37 23.84
CA GLU A 257 -15.76 -36.38 24.16
C GLU A 257 -15.19 -36.20 25.57
N SER A 258 -15.26 -34.99 26.14
CA SER A 258 -14.79 -34.68 27.49
C SER A 258 -15.57 -33.50 28.09
N PRO A 259 -15.35 -33.16 29.38
CA PRO A 259 -15.98 -31.98 29.99
C PRO A 259 -15.66 -30.66 29.27
N ILE A 260 -14.60 -30.58 28.47
CA ILE A 260 -14.08 -29.35 27.86
C ILE A 260 -13.89 -29.44 26.33
N ALA A 261 -14.26 -30.57 25.71
CA ALA A 261 -14.05 -30.81 24.29
C ALA A 261 -15.09 -31.77 23.71
N GLY A 262 -15.33 -31.63 22.41
CA GLY A 262 -16.13 -32.53 21.60
C GLY A 262 -15.81 -32.30 20.13
N SER A 263 -16.45 -33.08 19.27
CA SER A 263 -16.22 -33.08 17.83
C SER A 263 -17.54 -32.90 17.07
N CYS A 264 -17.53 -32.05 16.04
CA CYS A 264 -18.66 -31.85 15.12
C CYS A 264 -18.63 -32.88 13.98
N TYR A 265 -19.75 -33.53 13.70
CA TYR A 265 -19.88 -34.52 12.62
C TYR A 265 -21.06 -34.21 11.70
N GLU A 266 -20.87 -34.45 10.41
CA GLU A 266 -21.95 -34.64 9.43
C GLU A 266 -22.20 -36.13 9.28
N ILE A 267 -23.44 -36.56 9.49
CA ILE A 267 -23.83 -37.96 9.43
C ILE A 267 -25.04 -38.16 8.52
N SER A 268 -25.19 -39.38 7.99
CA SER A 268 -26.45 -39.76 7.34
C SER A 268 -27.58 -39.77 8.37
N LYS A 269 -28.66 -39.03 8.06
CA LYS A 269 -29.83 -38.93 8.93
C LYS A 269 -30.55 -40.27 9.08
N GLN A 270 -30.55 -41.06 8.00
CA GLN A 270 -31.34 -42.29 7.89
C GLN A 270 -30.80 -43.42 8.77
N ASP A 271 -29.49 -43.50 8.96
CA ASP A 271 -28.85 -44.58 9.73
C ASP A 271 -28.00 -44.09 10.91
N GLN A 272 -28.16 -42.80 11.26
CA GLN A 272 -27.42 -42.16 12.35
C GLN A 272 -25.89 -42.24 12.18
N GLY A 273 -25.43 -42.27 10.93
CA GLY A 273 -24.02 -42.18 10.57
C GLY A 273 -23.30 -43.52 10.39
N GLN A 274 -24.04 -44.62 10.16
CA GLN A 274 -23.44 -45.92 9.86
C GLN A 274 -22.84 -45.98 8.45
N SER A 275 -23.56 -45.51 7.43
CA SER A 275 -23.08 -45.46 6.03
C SER A 275 -22.21 -44.24 5.74
N TYR A 276 -22.42 -43.14 6.47
CA TYR A 276 -21.72 -41.89 6.24
C TYR A 276 -21.46 -41.15 7.56
N LYS A 277 -20.19 -40.93 7.88
CA LYS A 277 -19.75 -40.09 9.00
C LYS A 277 -18.53 -39.29 8.60
N LYS A 278 -18.63 -37.97 8.67
CA LYS A 278 -17.56 -37.05 8.31
C LYS A 278 -17.32 -36.03 9.42
N LEU A 279 -16.07 -35.87 9.82
CA LEU A 279 -15.66 -34.82 10.77
C LEU A 279 -15.78 -33.43 10.11
N LEU A 280 -16.38 -32.49 10.81
CA LEU A 280 -16.55 -31.09 10.40
C LEU A 280 -15.78 -30.15 11.36
N PRO A 281 -15.51 -28.90 10.94
CA PRO A 281 -15.08 -27.85 11.86
C PRO A 281 -16.14 -27.57 12.94
N ASP A 282 -15.72 -27.31 14.18
CA ASP A 282 -16.62 -27.13 15.35
C ASP A 282 -17.68 -26.04 15.17
N ALA A 283 -17.38 -25.00 14.40
CA ALA A 283 -18.30 -23.90 14.12
C ALA A 283 -19.57 -24.35 13.37
N GLU A 284 -19.51 -25.45 12.61
CA GLU A 284 -20.63 -25.96 11.82
C GLU A 284 -21.72 -26.62 12.66
N CYS A 285 -21.39 -27.02 13.90
CA CYS A 285 -22.35 -27.57 14.86
C CYS A 285 -22.79 -26.54 15.91
N ARG A 286 -22.40 -25.26 15.76
CA ARG A 286 -22.80 -24.21 16.70
C ARG A 286 -24.32 -23.94 16.55
N PRO A 287 -25.11 -24.02 17.63
CA PRO A 287 -26.52 -23.67 17.59
C PRO A 287 -26.73 -22.25 17.04
N PRO A 288 -27.65 -22.06 16.07
CA PRO A 288 -27.81 -20.78 15.38
C PRO A 288 -28.37 -19.68 16.28
N GLU A 289 -29.19 -20.04 17.29
CA GLU A 289 -29.81 -19.09 18.22
C GLU A 289 -29.93 -19.71 19.62
N GLY A 290 -29.51 -18.98 20.66
CA GLY A 290 -29.60 -19.46 22.04
C GLY A 290 -29.06 -18.47 23.06
N LYS A 291 -29.58 -18.54 24.29
CA LYS A 291 -28.97 -17.87 25.45
C LYS A 291 -27.73 -18.67 25.87
N TRP A 292 -26.60 -17.99 26.06
CA TRP A 292 -25.33 -18.62 26.43
C TRP A 292 -24.97 -18.32 27.87
N SER A 293 -24.42 -19.30 28.57
CA SER A 293 -23.76 -19.16 29.87
C SER A 293 -22.26 -19.25 29.63
N TYR A 294 -21.51 -18.31 30.21
CA TYR A 294 -20.06 -18.29 30.10
C TYR A 294 -19.45 -18.73 31.42
N GLN A 295 -18.59 -19.75 31.37
CA GLN A 295 -17.95 -20.30 32.56
C GLN A 295 -16.43 -20.34 32.38
N VAL A 296 -15.71 -19.94 33.42
CA VAL A 296 -14.25 -20.06 33.46
C VAL A 296 -13.91 -21.46 33.98
N LEU A 297 -13.15 -22.22 33.19
CA LEU A 297 -12.57 -23.49 33.64
C LEU A 297 -11.05 -23.38 33.62
N THR A 298 -10.41 -23.84 34.69
CA THR A 298 -8.94 -23.87 34.78
C THR A 298 -8.42 -25.21 34.31
N ILE A 299 -7.66 -25.22 33.21
CA ILE A 299 -7.09 -26.42 32.60
C ILE A 299 -5.57 -26.27 32.65
N LYS A 300 -4.89 -27.15 33.39
CA LYS A 300 -3.42 -27.11 33.55
C LYS A 300 -2.90 -25.72 33.97
N ASN A 301 -3.53 -25.10 34.97
CA ASN A 301 -3.25 -23.74 35.48
C ASN A 301 -3.55 -22.56 34.53
N VAL A 302 -4.11 -22.81 33.34
CA VAL A 302 -4.56 -21.76 32.42
C VAL A 302 -6.08 -21.62 32.52
N ALA A 303 -6.55 -20.41 32.83
CA ALA A 303 -7.98 -20.10 32.84
C ALA A 303 -8.46 -19.92 31.39
N LYS A 304 -9.50 -20.65 30.99
CA LYS A 304 -10.16 -20.51 29.69
C LYS A 304 -11.65 -20.25 29.89
N CYS A 305 -12.22 -19.45 29.00
CA CYS A 305 -13.66 -19.17 28.97
C CYS A 305 -14.35 -20.14 28.03
N PHE A 306 -15.46 -20.72 28.48
CA PHE A 306 -16.27 -21.62 27.68
C PHE A 306 -17.69 -21.10 27.58
N ALA A 307 -18.26 -21.16 26.37
CA ALA A 307 -19.66 -20.86 26.14
C ALA A 307 -20.46 -22.18 26.15
N LEU A 308 -21.53 -22.19 26.95
CA LEU A 308 -22.44 -23.31 27.12
C LEU A 308 -23.87 -22.84 26.77
N PRO A 309 -24.62 -23.54 25.93
CA PRO A 309 -26.01 -23.19 25.66
C PRO A 309 -26.87 -23.41 26.92
N THR A 310 -27.67 -22.41 27.29
CA THR A 310 -28.51 -22.46 28.52
C THR A 310 -29.85 -23.18 28.35
N SER A 311 -30.28 -23.47 27.12
CA SER A 311 -31.51 -24.22 26.84
C SER A 311 -31.47 -24.86 25.45
N GLY A 312 -31.89 -26.13 25.34
CA GLY A 312 -32.02 -26.84 24.05
C GLY A 312 -31.55 -28.29 24.09
N TYR A 313 -31.91 -29.07 23.06
CA TYR A 313 -31.51 -30.48 22.88
C TYR A 313 -29.99 -30.67 22.73
N ASP A 314 -29.25 -29.60 22.37
CA ASP A 314 -27.79 -29.61 22.22
C ASP A 314 -27.03 -29.16 23.49
N SER A 315 -27.49 -29.60 24.67
CA SER A 315 -26.81 -29.36 25.96
C SER A 315 -25.37 -29.92 26.03
N GLN A 316 -24.93 -30.62 24.99
CA GLN A 316 -23.60 -31.19 24.84
C GLN A 316 -22.59 -30.26 24.15
N TYR A 317 -23.05 -29.21 23.47
CA TYR A 317 -22.14 -28.28 22.80
C TYR A 317 -21.33 -27.47 23.82
N ILE A 318 -20.03 -27.40 23.60
CA ILE A 318 -19.11 -26.57 24.37
C ILE A 318 -18.04 -26.03 23.43
N GLU A 319 -17.82 -24.73 23.45
CA GLU A 319 -16.74 -24.09 22.70
C GLU A 319 -15.88 -23.22 23.61
N SER A 320 -14.58 -23.21 23.35
CA SER A 320 -13.68 -22.22 23.95
C SER A 320 -13.95 -20.88 23.29
N VAL A 321 -14.29 -19.87 24.06
CA VAL A 321 -14.49 -18.50 23.57
C VAL A 321 -13.41 -17.57 24.09
N ASP A 322 -13.39 -16.36 23.54
CA ASP A 322 -12.52 -15.30 24.04
C ASP A 322 -12.77 -15.05 25.53
N ILE A 323 -11.70 -14.84 26.28
CA ILE A 323 -11.78 -14.67 27.73
C ILE A 323 -12.69 -13.50 28.12
N ASN A 324 -12.84 -12.48 27.26
CA ASN A 324 -13.69 -11.31 27.46
C ASN A 324 -15.17 -11.63 27.72
N TYR A 325 -15.66 -12.79 27.29
CA TYR A 325 -17.04 -13.22 27.56
C TYR A 325 -17.26 -13.71 29.00
N CYS A 326 -16.19 -14.13 29.68
CA CYS A 326 -16.22 -14.56 31.08
C CYS A 326 -15.72 -13.48 32.06
N GLN A 327 -15.43 -12.27 31.57
CA GLN A 327 -14.84 -11.22 32.41
C GLN A 327 -15.91 -10.44 33.17
N GLU A 328 -15.73 -10.35 34.48
CA GLU A 328 -16.37 -9.30 35.28
C GLU A 328 -15.47 -8.06 35.23
N LYS A 329 -15.92 -7.04 34.50
CA LYS A 329 -15.19 -5.78 34.40
C LYS A 329 -15.18 -5.09 35.76
N THR A 330 -14.02 -5.03 36.41
CA THR A 330 -13.86 -4.19 37.60
C THR A 330 -13.67 -2.73 37.20
N SER A 331 -14.07 -1.79 38.06
CA SER A 331 -13.95 -0.34 37.83
C SER A 331 -12.57 0.24 38.16
N LYS A 332 -11.56 -0.60 38.39
CA LYS A 332 -10.19 -0.15 38.72
C LYS A 332 -9.38 0.08 37.45
N TYR A 333 -8.87 1.30 37.31
CA TYR A 333 -8.01 1.73 36.21
C TYR A 333 -6.62 2.13 36.76
N ARG A 334 -5.57 1.80 36.01
CA ARG A 334 -4.18 2.12 36.35
C ARG A 334 -3.50 2.76 35.14
N TRP A 335 -2.90 3.92 35.35
CA TRP A 335 -2.05 4.55 34.35
C TRP A 335 -0.62 4.00 34.41
N GLN A 336 0.02 3.88 33.26
CA GLN A 336 1.43 3.52 33.16
C GLN A 336 2.12 4.39 32.12
N LEU A 337 3.14 5.12 32.54
CA LEU A 337 3.94 5.96 31.66
C LEU A 337 4.73 5.10 30.66
N LYS A 338 4.82 5.55 29.41
CA LYS A 338 5.68 4.92 28.41
C LYS A 338 7.15 5.21 28.71
N THR A 339 8.03 4.35 28.21
CA THR A 339 9.48 4.47 28.39
C THR A 339 10.08 5.71 27.72
N ASP A 340 9.42 6.26 26.71
CA ASP A 340 9.84 7.50 26.04
C ASP A 340 9.44 8.78 26.80
N GLY A 341 8.63 8.66 27.86
CA GLY A 341 8.08 9.77 28.61
C GLY A 341 7.07 10.63 27.83
N ARG A 342 6.69 10.26 26.59
CA ARG A 342 5.79 11.03 25.71
C ARG A 342 4.36 10.50 25.77
N GLY A 343 3.89 10.20 26.97
CA GLY A 343 2.55 9.72 27.24
C GLY A 343 2.53 8.42 28.03
N GLY A 344 1.40 7.74 28.04
CA GLY A 344 1.22 6.49 28.76
C GLY A 344 0.12 5.62 28.18
N GLN A 345 -0.19 4.55 28.91
CA GLN A 345 -1.25 3.61 28.58
C GLN A 345 -2.15 3.45 29.81
N CYS A 346 -3.46 3.40 29.55
CA CYS A 346 -4.45 3.12 30.58
C CYS A 346 -4.73 1.62 30.61
N PHE A 347 -4.62 1.00 31.78
CA PHE A 347 -4.92 -0.40 32.02
C PHE A 347 -6.19 -0.52 32.87
N GLN A 348 -7.07 -1.45 32.53
CA GLN A 348 -8.20 -1.86 33.35
C GLN A 348 -7.87 -3.19 34.02
N SER A 349 -8.10 -3.29 35.33
CA SER A 349 -8.03 -4.57 36.04
C SER A 349 -9.30 -5.39 35.76
N ILE A 350 -9.12 -6.65 35.42
CA ILE A 350 -10.19 -7.55 35.00
C ILE A 350 -10.11 -8.81 35.84
N ALA A 351 -11.20 -9.15 36.54
CA ALA A 351 -11.30 -10.39 37.30
C ALA A 351 -11.86 -11.51 36.40
N VAL A 352 -11.18 -12.66 36.42
CA VAL A 352 -11.60 -13.89 35.73
C VAL A 352 -11.44 -15.02 36.74
N GLY A 353 -12.53 -15.36 37.45
CA GLY A 353 -12.46 -16.17 38.66
C GLY A 353 -11.58 -15.48 39.72
N ASP A 354 -10.66 -16.23 40.32
CA ASP A 354 -9.76 -15.72 41.38
C ASP A 354 -8.52 -14.97 40.85
N LYS A 355 -8.39 -14.80 39.53
CA LYS A 355 -7.22 -14.16 38.90
C LYS A 355 -7.57 -12.76 38.42
N ILE A 356 -6.65 -11.82 38.64
CA ILE A 356 -6.73 -10.44 38.14
C ILE A 356 -5.75 -10.27 36.98
N PHE A 357 -6.26 -9.78 35.86
CA PHE A 357 -5.50 -9.45 34.66
C PHE A 357 -5.55 -7.94 34.40
N GLU A 358 -4.59 -7.41 33.64
CA GLU A 358 -4.62 -6.02 33.17
C GLU A 358 -4.77 -5.99 31.65
N GLN A 359 -5.70 -5.18 31.16
CA GLN A 359 -5.94 -4.97 29.72
C GLN A 359 -5.90 -3.49 29.39
N THR A 360 -5.25 -3.13 28.29
CA THR A 360 -5.24 -1.75 27.80
C THR A 360 -6.65 -1.27 27.45
N THR A 361 -7.00 -0.05 27.84
CA THR A 361 -8.32 0.56 27.62
C THR A 361 -8.20 2.03 27.17
N SER A 362 -9.34 2.71 26.97
CA SER A 362 -9.37 4.13 26.60
C SER A 362 -8.69 5.01 27.65
N ILE A 363 -7.90 5.98 27.18
CA ILE A 363 -7.14 6.94 28.01
C ILE A 363 -8.07 7.70 28.96
N GLU A 364 -9.28 8.06 28.51
CA GLU A 364 -10.27 8.81 29.32
C GLU A 364 -10.68 8.08 30.60
N LYS A 365 -10.55 6.74 30.66
CA LYS A 365 -10.89 5.97 31.86
C LYS A 365 -9.84 6.08 32.97
N CYS A 366 -8.60 6.44 32.62
CA CYS A 366 -7.54 6.74 33.59
C CYS A 366 -7.44 8.24 33.89
N LYS A 367 -8.26 9.08 33.24
CA LYS A 367 -8.27 10.51 33.50
C LYS A 367 -8.81 10.77 34.90
N THR A 368 -8.04 11.47 35.72
CA THR A 368 -8.44 11.85 37.07
C THR A 368 -9.36 13.06 37.05
N SER A 369 -10.05 13.33 38.16
CA SER A 369 -10.94 14.49 38.29
C SER A 369 -10.19 15.82 38.36
N GLU A 370 -8.91 15.80 38.75
CA GLU A 370 -8.08 16.99 38.91
C GLU A 370 -6.88 16.93 37.97
N ILE A 371 -7.02 17.56 36.81
CA ILE A 371 -5.94 17.71 35.83
C ILE A 371 -5.55 19.17 35.65
N TYR A 372 -4.32 19.42 35.23
CA TYR A 372 -3.87 20.71 34.74
C TYR A 372 -3.17 20.56 33.39
N GLN A 373 -3.14 21.65 32.62
CA GLN A 373 -2.50 21.69 31.31
C GLN A 373 -1.13 22.34 31.45
N THR A 374 -0.09 21.69 30.94
CA THR A 374 1.28 22.23 30.98
C THR A 374 2.03 21.87 29.72
N TRP A 375 2.94 22.76 29.33
CA TRP A 375 3.92 22.47 28.30
C TRP A 375 5.07 21.67 28.90
N TYR A 376 5.54 20.63 28.19
CA TYR A 376 6.68 19.82 28.59
C TYR A 376 7.68 19.75 27.44
N ASN A 377 8.97 20.03 27.72
CA ASN A 377 10.04 19.94 26.73
C ASN A 377 10.84 18.65 26.94
N PHE A 378 11.11 17.96 25.84
CA PHE A 378 12.00 16.81 25.76
C PHE A 378 13.37 17.18 25.15
N GLY A 379 13.49 18.39 24.61
CA GLY A 379 14.71 18.97 24.05
C GLY A 379 14.47 20.39 23.53
N ASP A 380 15.49 20.98 22.90
CA ASP A 380 15.37 22.31 22.27
C ASP A 380 14.37 22.26 21.11
N PHE A 381 13.29 23.03 21.23
CA PHE A 381 12.20 23.05 20.27
C PHE A 381 11.55 21.68 20.00
N ASP A 382 11.60 20.78 20.99
CA ASP A 382 10.94 19.48 20.99
C ASP A 382 10.08 19.33 22.25
N GLY A 383 8.92 19.98 22.24
CA GLY A 383 7.96 19.97 23.34
C GLY A 383 6.53 19.71 22.88
N GLY A 384 5.65 19.56 23.86
CA GLY A 384 4.22 19.36 23.63
C GLY A 384 3.37 19.88 24.79
N CYS A 385 2.07 20.04 24.53
CA CYS A 385 1.09 20.38 25.56
C CYS A 385 0.50 19.09 26.12
N PHE A 386 0.43 18.97 27.45
CA PHE A 386 -0.01 17.77 28.15
C PHE A 386 -1.07 18.08 29.20
N GLU A 387 -2.05 17.18 29.35
CA GLU A 387 -2.86 17.06 30.55
C GLU A 387 -2.13 16.17 31.55
N VAL A 388 -1.99 16.67 32.78
CA VAL A 388 -1.23 16.02 33.84
C VAL A 388 -2.08 15.95 35.09
N ASP A 389 -2.05 14.79 35.77
CA ASP A 389 -2.72 14.65 37.07
C ASP A 389 -2.13 15.64 38.10
N LYS A 390 -2.99 16.40 38.76
CA LYS A 390 -2.57 17.48 39.68
C LYS A 390 -1.84 16.97 40.92
N LYS A 391 -2.17 15.76 41.39
CA LYS A 391 -1.67 15.23 42.66
C LYS A 391 -0.40 14.40 42.51
N SER A 392 -0.35 13.56 41.48
CA SER A 392 0.68 12.56 41.25
C SER A 392 1.49 12.81 39.97
N GLY A 393 1.21 13.90 39.27
CA GLY A 393 1.96 14.30 38.09
C GLY A 393 1.86 13.27 36.97
N PRO A 394 2.94 13.09 36.17
CA PRO A 394 2.93 12.15 35.05
C PRO A 394 2.70 10.68 35.44
N GLN A 395 2.90 10.32 36.71
CA GLN A 395 2.68 8.95 37.21
C GLN A 395 1.20 8.61 37.36
N GLY A 396 0.33 9.60 37.60
CA GLY A 396 -1.12 9.40 37.68
C GLY A 396 -1.83 9.50 36.34
N PHE A 397 -1.47 10.51 35.54
CA PHE A 397 -2.02 10.72 34.20
C PHE A 397 -1.09 11.66 33.42
N PHE A 398 -0.81 11.33 32.15
CA PHE A 398 0.06 12.13 31.30
C PHE A 398 -0.31 11.98 29.82
N ASN A 399 -1.19 12.84 29.31
CA ASN A 399 -1.68 12.70 27.94
C ASN A 399 -1.38 13.94 27.09
N GLN A 400 -0.85 13.74 25.88
CA GLN A 400 -0.58 14.84 24.96
C GLN A 400 -1.90 15.36 24.36
N ILE A 401 -2.06 16.68 24.36
CA ILE A 401 -3.21 17.39 23.79
C ILE A 401 -2.76 18.45 22.78
N ASP A 402 -3.72 19.10 22.14
CA ASP A 402 -3.46 20.17 21.18
C ASP A 402 -2.68 21.33 21.84
N SER A 403 -1.60 21.76 21.19
CA SER A 403 -0.76 22.90 21.58
C SER A 403 -1.54 24.17 21.96
N LYS A 404 -2.73 24.40 21.37
CA LYS A 404 -3.56 25.59 21.64
C LYS A 404 -3.96 25.72 23.11
N PHE A 405 -4.06 24.61 23.85
CA PHE A 405 -4.44 24.60 25.26
C PHE A 405 -3.32 25.08 26.19
N CYS A 406 -2.06 25.03 25.73
CA CYS A 406 -0.90 25.55 26.45
C CYS A 406 -0.36 26.85 25.83
N LYS A 407 -1.07 27.42 24.84
CA LYS A 407 -0.61 28.63 24.16
C LYS A 407 -0.75 29.84 25.10
N PRO A 408 0.34 30.58 25.39
CA PRO A 408 0.26 31.78 26.20
C PRO A 408 -0.38 32.94 25.42
N ILE A 409 -0.78 33.99 26.14
CA ILE A 409 -1.39 35.19 25.55
C ILE A 409 -0.38 35.91 24.63
N PHE A 410 0.87 35.99 25.06
CA PHE A 410 1.94 36.68 24.33
C PHE A 410 2.87 35.67 23.66
N THR A 411 2.87 35.68 22.33
CA THR A 411 3.71 34.83 21.49
C THR A 411 4.36 35.65 20.39
N LYS A 412 5.57 35.25 19.98
CA LYS A 412 6.25 35.81 18.80
C LYS A 412 6.82 34.71 17.93
N PHE A 413 7.14 35.04 16.67
CA PHE A 413 7.77 34.09 15.75
C PHE A 413 9.28 34.27 15.72
N ILE A 414 10.03 33.18 15.88
CA ILE A 414 11.49 33.13 15.77
C ILE A 414 11.93 32.11 14.73
N PHE A 415 13.03 32.40 14.05
CA PHE A 415 13.66 31.49 13.09
C PHE A 415 14.88 30.82 13.73
N VAL A 416 14.86 29.50 13.82
CA VAL A 416 15.92 28.71 14.44
C VAL A 416 16.66 27.93 13.37
N LYS A 417 17.95 28.23 13.16
CA LYS A 417 18.80 27.55 12.20
C LYS A 417 19.49 26.36 12.88
N ASN A 418 19.18 25.15 12.41
CA ASN A 418 19.87 23.94 12.85
C ASN A 418 21.12 23.74 11.98
N TYR A 419 22.29 23.48 12.58
CA TYR A 419 23.53 23.23 11.83
C TYR A 419 23.33 22.14 10.77
N GLY A 420 23.64 22.46 9.51
CA GLY A 420 23.50 21.55 8.37
C GLY A 420 22.05 21.26 7.91
N LYS A 421 21.04 21.91 8.50
CA LYS A 421 19.63 21.77 8.10
C LYS A 421 19.00 23.12 7.80
N LEU A 422 17.91 23.11 7.03
CA LEU A 422 17.09 24.29 6.84
C LEU A 422 16.55 24.77 8.18
N GLY A 423 16.61 26.08 8.40
CA GLY A 423 16.03 26.66 9.60
C GLY A 423 14.52 26.50 9.61
N GLN A 424 13.95 26.50 10.81
CA GLN A 424 12.52 26.32 11.04
C GLN A 424 11.96 27.54 11.75
N CYS A 425 10.75 27.94 11.37
CA CYS A 425 10.01 28.99 12.04
C CYS A 425 9.23 28.39 13.21
N PHE A 426 9.32 29.01 14.38
CA PHE A 426 8.58 28.63 15.57
C PHE A 426 7.79 29.82 16.09
N GLU A 427 6.54 29.59 16.43
CA GLU A 427 5.76 30.46 17.31
C GLU A 427 6.15 30.10 18.75
N VAL A 428 6.75 31.02 19.48
CA VAL A 428 7.26 30.80 20.83
C VAL A 428 6.59 31.74 21.82
N ASP A 429 6.56 31.34 23.09
CA ASP A 429 6.22 32.27 24.15
C ASP A 429 7.23 33.41 24.21
N GLU A 430 6.73 34.64 24.35
CA GLU A 430 7.58 35.83 24.28
C GLU A 430 8.52 35.97 25.49
N GLU A 431 8.05 35.55 26.67
CA GLU A 431 8.76 35.68 27.95
C GLU A 431 10.01 34.78 28.01
N THR A 432 9.89 33.52 27.58
CA THR A 432 10.95 32.51 27.76
C THR A 432 11.54 32.01 26.46
N MET A 433 11.16 32.60 25.33
CA MET A 433 11.73 32.32 24.00
C MET A 433 11.58 30.85 23.56
N GLY A 434 10.52 30.16 23.99
CA GLY A 434 10.25 28.79 23.58
C GLY A 434 10.37 27.75 24.68
N LYS A 435 10.82 28.13 25.89
CA LYS A 435 10.92 27.20 27.02
C LYS A 435 9.57 26.86 27.63
N LYS A 436 8.59 27.76 27.61
CA LYS A 436 7.25 27.50 28.15
C LYS A 436 6.24 27.14 27.06
N TYR A 437 6.48 27.53 25.82
CA TYR A 437 5.67 27.09 24.68
C TYR A 437 6.43 27.33 23.38
N HIS A 438 6.43 26.34 22.49
CA HIS A 438 6.83 26.55 21.11
C HIS A 438 6.02 25.68 20.17
N ARG A 439 5.69 26.17 18.99
CA ARG A 439 5.03 25.38 17.96
C ARG A 439 5.65 25.68 16.61
N LYS A 440 5.92 24.63 15.84
CA LYS A 440 6.40 24.80 14.46
C LYS A 440 5.35 25.56 13.64
N ALA A 441 5.78 26.65 13.01
CA ALA A 441 4.97 27.50 12.17
C ALA A 441 5.41 27.40 10.69
N GLY A 442 4.56 27.89 9.79
CA GLY A 442 4.98 28.17 8.42
C GLY A 442 6.07 29.25 8.40
N ILE A 443 6.81 29.36 7.30
CA ILE A 443 7.89 30.35 7.18
C ILE A 443 7.39 31.81 7.08
N GLY A 444 6.14 32.01 6.65
CA GLY A 444 5.53 33.32 6.42
C GLY A 444 5.63 34.27 7.62
N PRO A 445 5.14 33.89 8.82
CA PRO A 445 5.24 34.73 10.01
C PRO A 445 6.67 35.15 10.39
N CYS A 446 7.67 34.25 10.26
CA CYS A 446 9.07 34.64 10.48
C CYS A 446 9.57 35.63 9.43
N ARG A 447 9.13 35.52 8.17
CA ARG A 447 9.45 36.48 7.11
C ARG A 447 8.86 37.86 7.39
N GLU A 448 7.66 37.93 7.93
CA GLU A 448 7.01 39.19 8.32
C GLU A 448 7.73 39.85 9.50
N ASN A 449 8.11 39.08 10.52
CA ASN A 449 8.87 39.60 11.66
C ASN A 449 10.24 40.18 11.29
N LEU A 450 10.88 39.69 10.23
CA LEU A 450 12.12 40.31 9.72
C LEU A 450 11.91 41.68 9.09
N LYS A 451 10.70 41.98 8.61
CA LYS A 451 10.36 43.29 8.03
C LYS A 451 10.01 44.34 9.08
N THR A 452 9.60 43.91 10.27
CA THR A 452 9.06 44.77 11.34
C THR A 452 9.96 44.85 12.57
N GLY A 453 11.08 44.10 12.60
CA GLY A 453 12.03 44.14 13.70
C GLY A 453 12.61 45.55 13.93
N PRO A 454 12.84 45.96 15.19
CA PRO A 454 13.49 47.22 15.50
C PRO A 454 14.92 47.21 14.94
N LEU A 455 15.29 48.31 14.26
CA LEU A 455 16.66 48.61 13.83
C LEU A 455 17.61 48.65 15.04
#